data_AF-A8S5B4-F1
#
_entry.id   AF-A8S5B4-F1
#
_cell.length_a   1.000
_cell.length_b   1.000
_cell.length_c   1.000
_cell.angle_alpha   90.00
_cell.angle_beta   90.00
_cell.angle_gamma   90.00
#
_symmetry.space_group_name_H-M   'P 1'
#
loop_
_entity.id
_entity.type
_entity.pdbx_description
1 polymer ?
#
loop_
_entity_poly.entity_id
_entity_poly.type
_entity_poly.pdbx_seq_one_letter_code
_entity_poly.pdbx_strand_id
1 'polypeptide(L)' 'MREKMEHVKHAAEQKMWKVRAVLVDRSGENFIDSAIKILMAVVIGALLLAGLYALFSENVLPTLSRRITEMFNYAG' A
#
# COMPACT_ATOMS: atom_id res chain seq x y z
N MET A 1 32.07 44.50 23.44
CA MET A 1 32.38 43.42 22.46
C MET A 1 32.00 42.03 22.97
N ARG A 2 32.24 41.67 24.24
CA ARG A 2 31.91 40.34 24.78
C ARG A 2 30.43 39.96 24.74
N GLU A 3 29.51 40.87 25.06
CA GLU A 3 28.06 40.60 24.98
C GLU A 3 27.58 40.26 23.57
N LYS A 4 28.09 40.97 22.55
CA LYS A 4 27.77 40.68 21.14
C LYS A 4 28.24 39.28 20.72
N MET A 5 29.37 38.82 21.26
CA MET A 5 29.87 37.46 21.00
C MET A 5 29.01 36.39 21.68
N GLU A 6 28.52 36.63 22.89
CA GLU A 6 27.62 35.71 23.62
C GLU A 6 26.27 35.55 22.88
N HIS A 7 25.69 36.65 22.38
CA HIS A 7 24.48 36.58 21.56
C HIS A 7 24.69 35.81 20.24
N VAL A 8 25.86 35.97 19.61
CA VAL A 8 26.20 35.23 18.39
C VAL A 8 26.39 33.74 18.68
N LYS A 9 27.03 33.37 19.80
CA LYS A 9 27.17 31.98 20.23
C LYS A 9 25.81 31.33 20.47
N HIS A 10 24.93 31.98 21.24
CA HIS A 10 23.58 31.44 21.50
C HIS A 10 22.73 31.33 20.24
N ALA A 11 22.83 32.30 19.32
CA ALA A 11 22.17 32.21 18.02
C ALA A 11 22.72 31.06 17.17
N ALA A 12 24.02 30.80 17.24
CA ALA A 12 24.66 29.67 16.56
C ALA A 12 24.25 28.32 17.18
N GLU A 13 24.19 28.21 18.50
CA GLU A 13 23.73 27.02 19.23
C GLU A 13 22.27 26.68 18.91
N GLN A 14 21.38 27.67 18.89
CA GLN A 14 19.98 27.47 18.53
C GLN A 14 19.81 27.01 17.08
N LYS A 15 20.59 27.59 16.15
CA LYS A 15 20.59 27.13 14.75
C LYS A 15 21.13 25.70 14.62
N MET A 16 22.20 25.37 15.33
CA MET A 16 22.78 24.03 15.36
C MET A 16 21.78 22.99 15.89
N TRP A 17 21.02 23.34 16.93
CA TRP A 17 19.96 22.49 17.47
C TRP A 17 18.85 22.22 16.45
N LYS A 18 18.36 23.27 15.76
CA LYS A 18 17.34 23.12 14.71
C LYS A 18 17.82 22.25 13.55
N VAL A 19 19.06 22.43 13.12
CA VAL A 19 19.68 21.61 12.06
C VAL A 19 19.75 20.15 12.49
N ARG A 20 20.19 19.86 13.73
CA ARG A 20 20.19 18.50 14.27
C ARG A 20 18.79 17.91 14.39
N ALA A 21 17.81 18.69 14.82
CA ALA A 21 16.42 18.25 14.92
C ALA A 21 15.85 17.84 13.55
N VAL A 22 16.13 18.61 12.49
CA VAL A 22 15.70 18.28 11.12
C VAL A 22 16.44 17.06 10.56
N LEU A 23 17.73 16.90 10.87
CA LEU A 23 18.50 15.73 10.42
C LEU A 23 18.05 14.42 11.10
N VAL A 24 17.53 14.50 12.32
CA VAL A 24 16.99 13.36 13.07
C VAL A 24 15.51 13.13 12.77
N ASP A 25 14.83 14.12 12.17
CA ASP A 25 13.44 14.00 11.80
C ASP A 25 13.25 12.96 10.69
N ARG A 26 12.49 11.91 11.01
CA ARG A 26 12.11 10.82 10.10
C ARG A 26 10.70 11.02 9.54
N SER A 27 10.17 12.23 9.65
CA SER A 27 8.91 12.64 9.02
C SER A 27 8.85 12.18 7.57
N GLY A 28 7.97 11.22 7.27
CA GLY A 28 7.78 10.65 5.93
C GLY A 28 8.29 9.22 5.72
N GLU A 29 9.08 8.63 6.63
CA GLU A 29 9.57 7.25 6.50
C GLU A 29 8.41 6.24 6.44
N ASN A 30 7.37 6.47 7.25
CA ASN A 30 6.16 5.62 7.30
C ASN A 30 5.20 5.81 6.12
N PHE A 31 5.36 6.85 5.29
CA PHE A 31 4.52 7.05 4.11
C PHE A 31 4.81 6.00 3.04
N ILE A 32 6.08 5.68 2.83
CA ILE A 32 6.52 4.69 1.84
C ILE A 32 6.08 3.29 2.26
N ASP A 33 6.24 2.95 3.54
CA ASP A 33 5.79 1.68 4.10
C ASP A 33 4.27 1.50 3.94
N SER A 34 3.49 2.56 4.17
CA SER A 34 2.03 2.54 3.96
C SER A 34 1.65 2.39 2.49
N ALA A 35 2.32 3.12 1.58
CA ALA A 35 2.06 3.06 0.14
C ALA A 35 2.36 1.67 -0.44
N ILE A 36 3.48 1.05 -0.04
CA ILE A 36 3.86 -0.29 -0.48
C ILE A 36 2.84 -1.33 0.00
N LYS A 37 2.36 -1.23 1.25
CA LYS A 37 1.33 -2.14 1.77
C LYS A 37 0.03 -2.07 0.98
N ILE A 38 -0.40 -0.87 0.61
CA ILE A 38 -1.58 -0.67 -0.23
C ILE A 38 -1.35 -1.28 -1.62
N LEU A 39 -0.20 -1.00 -2.24
CA LEU A 39 0.14 -1.55 -3.56
C LEU A 39 0.11 -3.08 -3.55
N MET A 40 0.74 -3.72 -2.57
CA MET A 40 0.77 -5.18 -2.43
C MET A 40 -0.64 -5.75 -2.22
N ALA A 41 -1.45 -5.13 -1.36
CA ALA A 41 -2.83 -5.58 -1.14
C ALA A 41 -3.68 -5.50 -2.41
N VAL A 42 -3.57 -4.40 -3.17
CA VAL A 42 -4.29 -4.20 -4.44
C VAL A 42 -3.86 -5.24 -5.49
N VAL A 43 -2.55 -5.47 -5.63
CA VAL A 43 -2.02 -6.44 -6.60
C VAL A 43 -2.51 -7.84 -6.28
N ILE A 44 -2.41 -8.28 -5.02
CA ILE A 44 -2.91 -9.60 -4.62
C ILE A 44 -4.42 -9.70 -4.88
N GLY A 45 -5.20 -8.69 -4.51
CA GLY A 45 -6.64 -8.66 -4.75
C GLY A 45 -7.01 -8.79 -6.24
N ALA A 46 -6.33 -8.05 -7.11
CA ALA A 46 -6.54 -8.12 -8.55
C ALA A 46 -6.18 -9.50 -9.14
N LEU A 47 -5.07 -10.10 -8.70
CA LEU A 47 -4.65 -11.42 -9.14
C LEU A 47 -5.66 -12.52 -8.72
N LEU A 48 -6.18 -12.44 -7.50
CA LEU A 48 -7.23 -13.35 -7.02
C LEU A 48 -8.51 -13.22 -7.86
N LEU A 49 -8.97 -11.99 -8.11
CA LEU A 49 -10.16 -11.75 -8.94
C LEU A 49 -9.98 -12.23 -10.37
N ALA A 50 -8.79 -12.02 -10.97
CA ALA A 50 -8.48 -12.51 -12.31
C ALA A 50 -8.51 -14.05 -12.38
N GLY A 51 -7.88 -14.72 -11.41
CA GLY A 51 -7.90 -16.18 -11.33
C GLY A 51 -9.30 -16.74 -11.12
N LEU A 52 -10.08 -16.10 -10.25
CA LEU A 52 -11.47 -16.48 -9.98
C LEU A 52 -12.36 -16.26 -11.21
N TYR A 53 -12.17 -15.14 -11.91
CA TYR A 53 -12.88 -14.84 -13.15
C TYR A 53 -12.59 -15.88 -14.23
N ALA A 54 -11.32 -16.22 -14.46
CA ALA A 54 -10.92 -17.25 -15.42
C ALA A 54 -11.55 -18.61 -15.07
N LEU A 55 -11.49 -19.03 -13.81
CA LEU A 55 -12.06 -20.30 -13.36
C LEU A 55 -13.58 -20.34 -13.54
N PHE A 56 -14.29 -19.28 -13.14
CA PHE A 56 -15.75 -19.23 -13.28
C PHE A 56 -16.19 -19.16 -14.74
N SER A 57 -15.56 -18.28 -15.53
CA SER A 57 -15.92 -18.04 -16.93
C SER A 57 -15.69 -19.26 -17.81
N GLU A 58 -14.54 -19.92 -17.66
CA GLU A 58 -14.14 -21.00 -18.57
C GLU A 58 -14.63 -22.37 -18.12
N ASN A 59 -14.72 -22.63 -16.82
CA ASN A 59 -14.96 -23.98 -16.31
C ASN A 59 -16.29 -24.10 -15.57
N VAL A 60 -16.55 -23.23 -14.58
CA VAL A 60 -17.70 -23.43 -13.68
C VAL A 60 -19.02 -23.11 -14.37
N LEU A 61 -19.16 -21.93 -14.99
CA LEU A 61 -20.43 -21.52 -15.63
C LEU A 61 -20.83 -22.46 -16.77
N PRO A 62 -19.93 -22.87 -17.68
CA PRO A 62 -20.27 -23.86 -18.72
C PRO A 62 -20.66 -25.21 -18.13
N THR A 63 -19.95 -25.68 -17.10
CA THR A 63 -20.26 -26.97 -16.44
C THR A 63 -21.60 -26.93 -15.74
N LEU A 64 -21.92 -25.84 -15.03
CA LEU A 64 -23.22 -25.68 -14.38
C LEU A 64 -24.34 -25.60 -15.41
N SER A 65 -24.17 -24.81 -16.47
CA SER A 65 -25.15 -24.72 -17.56
C SER A 65 -25.39 -26.08 -18.19
N ARG A 66 -24.33 -26.83 -18.50
CA ARG A 66 -24.42 -28.19 -19.03
C ARG A 66 -25.17 -29.12 -18.08
N ARG A 67 -24.82 -29.16 -16.79
CA ARG A 67 -25.48 -30.02 -15.81
C ARG A 67 -26.95 -29.67 -15.63
N ILE A 68 -27.30 -28.37 -15.63
CA ILE A 68 -28.68 -27.92 -15.57
C ILE A 68 -29.45 -28.41 -16.80
N THR A 69 -28.89 -28.25 -18.01
CA THR A 69 -29.51 -28.75 -19.24
C THR A 69 -29.65 -30.28 -19.24
N GLU A 70 -28.66 -31.01 -18.75
CA GLU A 70 -28.74 -32.47 -18.59
C GLU A 70 -29.84 -32.87 -17.59
N MET A 71 -30.00 -32.15 -16.47
CA MET A 71 -31.08 -32.41 -15.50
C MET A 71 -32.48 -32.13 -16.07
N PHE A 72 -32.62 -31.11 -16.93
CA PHE A 72 -33.89 -30.84 -17.60
C PHE A 72 -34.18 -31.78 -18.77
N ASN A 73 -33.15 -32.24 -19.49
CA ASN A 73 -33.28 -33.20 -20.58
C ASN A 73 -33.36 -34.65 -20.10
N TYR A 74 -33.11 -34.92 -18.83
CA TYR A 74 -33.35 -36.22 -18.18
C TYR A 74 -34.86 -36.38 -17.91
N ALA A 75 -35.64 -36.55 -18.99
CA ALA A 75 -37.08 -36.78 -18.98
C ALA A 75 -37.44 -38.25 -19.23
N GLY A 76 -36.62 -39.17 -18.70
CA GLY A 76 -36.82 -40.62 -18.72
C GLY A 76 -36.46 -41.26 -17.40
#